data_AF-A0A258C551-F1
#
_entry.id   AF-A0A258C551-F1
#
_cell.length_a   1.000
_cell.length_b   1.000
_cell.length_c   1.000
_cell.angle_alpha   90.00
_cell.angle_beta   90.00
_cell.angle_gamma   90.00
#
_symmetry.space_group_name_H-M   'P 1'
#
loop_
_entity.id
_entity.type
_entity.pdbx_description
1 polymer ?
#
loop_
_entity_poly.entity_id
_entity_poly.type
_entity_poly.pdbx_seq_one_letter_code
_entity_poly.pdbx_strand_id
1 'polypeptide(L)'
;MHITRPEQLSTFIKQYRKQHNLTQADIAQQVGLRVATISDFENKPESCKLATFFKILAALQLQLALTPRTNATSTDSNTWHEGW
;
A
#
# COMPACT_ATOMS: atom_id res chain seq x y z
N MET A 1 3.53 -4.67 7.85
CA MET A 1 2.22 -4.00 7.96
C MET A 1 1.27 -4.65 6.95
N HIS A 2 0.05 -5.01 7.35
CA HIS A 2 -0.96 -5.50 6.42
C HIS A 2 -1.81 -4.33 5.91
N ILE A 3 -1.76 -4.07 4.60
CA ILE A 3 -2.52 -3.01 3.95
C ILE A 3 -3.79 -3.62 3.38
N THR A 4 -4.95 -3.20 3.87
CA THR A 4 -6.25 -3.69 3.40
C THR A 4 -7.20 -2.58 2.99
N ARG A 5 -6.81 -1.30 3.17
CA ARG A 5 -7.60 -0.12 2.79
C ARG A 5 -6.75 0.93 2.07
N PRO A 6 -7.33 1.74 1.17
CA PRO A 6 -6.61 2.78 0.44
C PRO A 6 -5.88 3.79 1.34
N GLU A 7 -6.46 4.16 2.48
CA GLU A 7 -5.89 5.16 3.41
C GLU A 7 -4.62 4.65 4.10
N GLN A 8 -4.56 3.34 4.35
CA GLN A 8 -3.35 2.71 4.90
C GLN A 8 -2.22 2.74 3.87
N LEU A 9 -2.56 2.46 2.60
CA LEU A 9 -1.62 2.49 1.50
C LEU A 9 -1.08 3.91 1.27
N SER A 10 -1.96 4.90 1.17
CA SER A 10 -1.54 6.29 0.94
C SER A 10 -0.72 6.84 2.11
N THR A 11 -1.10 6.52 3.34
CA THR A 11 -0.34 6.91 4.55
C THR A 11 1.06 6.32 4.53
N PHE A 12 1.19 5.03 4.21
CA PHE A 12 2.48 4.36 4.10
C PHE A 12 3.36 5.01 3.03
N ILE A 13 2.82 5.22 1.83
CA ILE A 13 3.56 5.83 0.72
C ILE A 13 3.98 7.28 1.04
N LYS A 14 3.09 8.06 1.68
CA LYS A 14 3.37 9.43 2.14
C LYS A 14 4.50 9.46 3.17
N GLN A 15 4.48 8.53 4.13
CA GLN A 15 5.52 8.40 5.14
C GLN A 15 6.85 8.03 4.51
N TYR A 16 6.86 7.04 3.62
CA TYR A 16 8.05 6.64 2.88
C TYR A 16 8.66 7.82 2.12
N ARG A 17 7.84 8.56 1.34
CA ARG A 17 8.29 9.77 0.65
C ARG A 17 8.96 10.77 1.60
N LYS A 18 8.34 11.05 2.74
CA LYS A 18 8.87 12.00 3.74
C LYS A 18 10.17 11.50 4.37
N GLN A 19 10.28 10.22 4.68
CA GLN A 19 11.51 9.61 5.23
C GLN A 19 12.69 9.73 4.27
N HIS A 20 12.41 9.74 2.96
CA HIS A 20 13.40 9.95 1.91
C HIS A 20 13.60 11.44 1.54
N ASN A 21 13.05 12.37 2.31
CA ASN A 21 13.14 13.83 2.08
C ASN A 21 12.64 14.29 0.69
N LEU A 22 11.76 13.52 0.06
CA LEU A 22 11.16 13.87 -1.22
C LEU A 22 9.91 14.72 -1.00
N THR A 23 9.72 15.75 -1.82
CA THR A 23 8.49 16.53 -1.89
C THR A 23 7.47 15.86 -2.83
N GLN A 24 6.23 16.32 -2.79
CA GLN A 24 5.22 15.89 -3.78
C GLN A 24 5.61 16.34 -5.20
N ALA A 25 6.33 17.47 -5.33
CA ALA A 25 6.79 17.98 -6.60
C ALA A 25 7.88 17.10 -7.22
N ASP A 26 8.80 16.58 -6.40
CA ASP A 26 9.87 15.70 -6.86
C ASP A 26 9.30 14.42 -7.50
N ILE A 27 8.34 13.77 -6.83
CA ILE A 27 7.63 12.62 -7.39
C ILE A 27 6.90 12.99 -8.67
N ALA A 28 6.12 14.07 -8.63
CA ALA A 28 5.28 14.49 -9.76
C ALA A 28 6.12 14.74 -11.03
N GLN A 29 7.26 15.43 -10.88
CA GLN A 29 8.16 15.73 -11.98
C GLN A 29 8.77 14.47 -12.58
N GLN A 30 9.21 13.52 -11.76
CA GLN A 30 9.88 12.30 -12.21
C GLN A 30 9.00 11.41 -13.11
N VAL A 31 7.68 11.42 -12.91
CA VAL A 31 6.74 10.53 -13.63
C VAL A 31 5.67 11.28 -14.43
N GLY A 32 5.88 12.57 -14.67
CA GLY A 32 5.03 13.41 -15.51
C GLY A 32 3.59 13.53 -14.99
N LEU A 33 3.42 13.73 -13.69
CA LEU A 33 2.14 13.96 -13.03
C LEU A 33 2.03 15.40 -12.52
N ARG A 34 0.82 15.82 -12.17
CA ARG A 34 0.61 17.09 -11.47
C ARG A 34 0.86 16.88 -9.98
N VAL A 35 1.44 17.88 -9.29
CA VAL A 35 1.63 17.84 -7.82
C VAL A 35 0.29 17.62 -7.10
N ALA A 36 -0.79 18.24 -7.58
CA ALA A 36 -2.14 18.03 -7.08
C ALA A 36 -2.56 16.56 -7.12
N THR A 37 -2.16 15.80 -8.14
CA THR A 37 -2.45 14.36 -8.24
C THR A 37 -1.76 13.55 -7.14
N ILE A 38 -0.53 13.93 -6.76
CA ILE A 38 0.18 13.30 -5.63
C ILE A 38 -0.51 13.64 -4.32
N SER A 39 -0.90 14.91 -4.13
CA SER A 39 -1.66 15.36 -2.97
C SER A 39 -3.01 14.65 -2.85
N ASP A 40 -3.74 14.49 -3.95
CA ASP A 40 -5.02 13.79 -3.99
C ASP A 40 -4.84 12.33 -3.63
N PHE A 41 -3.81 11.65 -4.15
CA PHE A 41 -3.49 10.29 -3.70
C PHE A 41 -3.19 10.23 -2.20
N GLU A 42 -2.39 11.18 -1.67
CA GLU A 42 -1.99 11.19 -0.26
C GLU A 42 -3.12 11.50 0.73
N ASN A 43 -4.17 12.20 0.29
CA ASN A 43 -5.24 12.68 1.18
C ASN A 43 -6.63 12.10 0.83
N LYS A 44 -6.86 11.66 -0.40
CA LYS A 44 -8.13 11.12 -0.94
C LYS A 44 -7.87 9.93 -1.88
N PRO A 45 -7.29 8.82 -1.38
CA PRO A 45 -6.81 7.72 -2.22
C PRO A 45 -7.90 6.91 -2.93
N GLU A 46 -9.15 6.99 -2.49
CA GLU A 46 -10.28 6.19 -3.01
C GLU A 46 -10.52 6.37 -4.52
N SER A 47 -10.27 7.56 -5.06
CA SER A 47 -10.45 7.87 -6.48
C SER A 47 -9.16 7.71 -7.30
N CYS A 48 -8.06 7.28 -6.68
CA CYS A 48 -6.78 7.16 -7.37
C CYS A 48 -6.81 6.01 -8.37
N LYS A 49 -6.48 6.32 -9.62
CA LYS A 49 -6.32 5.31 -10.67
C LYS A 49 -5.10 4.44 -10.38
N LEU A 50 -5.20 3.13 -10.59
CA LEU A 50 -4.06 2.21 -10.45
C LEU A 50 -2.84 2.64 -11.27
N ALA A 51 -3.04 3.18 -12.47
CA ALA A 51 -1.95 3.71 -13.29
C ALA A 51 -1.18 4.85 -12.60
N THR A 52 -1.88 5.75 -11.91
CA THR A 52 -1.26 6.81 -11.11
C THR A 52 -0.50 6.23 -9.93
N PHE A 53 -1.11 5.27 -9.22
CA PHE A 53 -0.46 4.58 -8.11
C PHE A 53 0.85 3.91 -8.54
N PHE A 54 0.88 3.16 -9.64
CA PHE A 54 2.11 2.52 -10.12
C PHE A 54 3.17 3.52 -10.58
N LYS A 55 2.78 4.68 -11.13
CA LYS A 55 3.72 5.77 -11.40
C LYS A 55 4.35 6.31 -10.11
N ILE A 56 3.56 6.47 -9.05
CA ILE A 56 4.08 6.90 -7.74
C ILE A 56 5.05 5.86 -7.17
N LEU A 57 4.73 4.56 -7.25
CA LEU A 57 5.64 3.49 -6.84
C LEU A 57 6.96 3.54 -7.63
N ALA A 58 6.90 3.70 -8.95
CA ALA A 58 8.09 3.80 -9.79
C ALA A 58 8.96 5.00 -9.42
N ALA A 59 8.35 6.16 -9.10
CA ALA A 59 9.08 7.34 -8.64
C ALA A 59 9.83 7.08 -7.33
N LEU A 60 9.21 6.34 -6.42
CA LEU A 60 9.72 5.99 -5.10
C LEU A 60 10.60 4.74 -5.07
N GLN A 61 10.84 4.11 -6.23
CA GLN A 61 11.57 2.84 -6.34
C GLN A 61 10.97 1.72 -5.47
N LEU A 62 9.64 1.70 -5.36
CA LEU A 62 8.88 0.70 -4.61
C LEU A 62 8.23 -0.32 -5.54
N GLN A 63 8.01 -1.53 -5.01
CA GLN A 63 7.25 -2.59 -5.67
C GLN A 63 6.06 -3.03 -4.80
N LEU A 64 5.02 -3.60 -5.43
CA LEU A 64 3.87 -4.16 -4.75
C LEU A 64 3.96 -5.69 -4.77
N ALA A 65 3.83 -6.31 -3.60
CA ALA A 65 3.63 -7.75 -3.46
C ALA A 65 2.25 -8.01 -2.83
N LEU A 66 1.55 -9.03 -3.34
CA LEU A 66 0.25 -9.46 -2.81
C LEU A 66 0.43 -10.77 -2.07
N THR A 67 -0.17 -10.86 -0.88
CA THR A 67 -0.14 -12.07 -0.05
C THR A 67 -1.58 -12.46 0.34
N PRO A 68 -1.91 -13.75 0.44
CA PRO A 68 -3.19 -14.18 0.98
C PRO A 68 -3.44 -13.59 2.36
N ARG A 69 -4.69 -13.21 2.65
CA ARG A 69 -5.09 -12.88 4.02
C ARG A 69 -5.17 -14.19 4.80
N THR A 70 -4.32 -14.38 5.80
CA THR A 70 -4.46 -15.50 6.73
C THR A 70 -5.75 -15.30 7.53
N ASN A 71 -6.78 -16.05 7.18
CA ASN A 71 -7.89 -16.29 8.09
C ASN A 71 -7.34 -17.24 9.15
N ALA A 72 -7.13 -16.76 10.37
CA ALA A 72 -6.89 -17.63 11.52
C ALA A 72 -8.18 -18.38 11.86
N THR A 73 -8.62 -19.28 10.99
CA THR A 73 -9.73 -20.21 11.23
C THR A 73 -9.46 -21.49 10.44
N SER A 74 -8.61 -22.34 10.99
CA SER A 74 -8.64 -23.81 10.89
C SER A 74 -7.56 -24.37 11.83
N THR A 75 -7.63 -24.02 13.12
CA THR A 75 -7.18 -24.99 14.13
C THR A 75 -8.36 -25.92 14.33
N ASP A 76 -8.57 -26.85 13.39
CA ASP A 76 -9.26 -28.09 13.72
C ASP A 76 -8.25 -28.93 14.51
N SER A 77 -8.10 -28.60 15.79
CA SER A 77 -7.59 -29.55 16.77
C SER A 77 -8.71 -30.56 17.04
N ASN A 78 -9.02 -31.40 16.05
CA ASN A 78 -9.75 -32.64 16.29
C ASN A 78 -8.73 -33.67 16.78
N THR A 79 -8.18 -33.43 17.97
CA THR A 79 -7.40 -34.41 18.71
C THR A 79 -8.39 -35.42 19.27
N TRP A 80 -8.72 -36.43 18.46
CA TRP A 80 -9.38 -37.63 18.94
C TRP A 80 -8.41 -38.38 19.86
N HIS A 81 -8.68 -38.36 21.16
CA HIS A 81 -8.11 -39.32 22.10
C HIS A 81 -9.09 -40.49 22.24
N GLU A 82 -8.95 -41.52 21.40
CA GLU A 82 -9.53 -42.83 21.72
C GLU A 82 -8.60 -43.55 22.70
N GLY A 83 -9.04 -43.61 23.95
CA GLY A 83 -8.53 -44.53 24.96
C GLY A 83 -9.36 -45.81 24.94
N TRP A 84 -8.66 -46.94 24.94
CA TRP A 84 -9.17 -48.28 25.20
C TRP A 84 -9.72 -48.43 26.61
#